data_AF-A0A1I0H4B9-F1
#
_entry.id   AF-A0A1I0H4B9-F1
#
_cell.length_a   1.000
_cell.length_b   1.000
_cell.length_c   1.000
_cell.angle_alpha   90.00
_cell.angle_beta   90.00
_cell.angle_gamma   90.00
#
_symmetry.space_group_name_H-M   'P 1'
#
loop_
_entity.id
_entity.type
_entity.pdbx_description
1 polymer ?
#
loop_
_entity_poly.entity_id
_entity_poly.type
_entity_poly.pdbx_seq_one_letter_code
_entity_poly.pdbx_strand_id
1 'polypeptide(L)' 'FTIGRNNWLFMNTVKGADSSSYIYSLVESAKLNNLKPYDYFNYILSILPGKDMNDEKLLESVMPWAELPKELYNPKKS' A
#
# COMPACT_ATOMS: atom_id res chain seq x y z
N PHE A 1 -24.67 4.99 -13.82
CA PHE A 1 -24.20 5.65 -12.59
C PHE A 1 -22.74 6.06 -12.79
N THR A 2 -22.52 7.36 -13.02
CA THR A 2 -21.21 7.92 -13.37
C THR A 2 -20.53 8.44 -12.10
N ILE A 3 -19.89 7.54 -11.35
CA ILE A 3 -18.99 7.89 -10.24
C ILE A 3 -17.58 7.63 -10.77
N GLY A 4 -16.95 8.62 -11.37
CA GLY A 4 -15.62 8.43 -11.98
C GLY A 4 -15.01 9.64 -12.70
N ARG A 5 -15.77 10.71 -12.92
CA ARG A 5 -15.24 11.91 -13.60
C ARG A 5 -14.49 12.90 -12.71
N ASN A 6 -14.56 12.79 -11.38
CA ASN A 6 -13.96 13.78 -10.47
C ASN A 6 -12.62 13.36 -9.83
N ASN A 7 -12.15 12.12 -10.02
CA ASN A 7 -10.87 11.70 -9.43
C ASN A 7 -9.65 12.06 -10.30
N TRP A 8 -9.86 12.43 -11.57
CA TRP A 8 -8.79 12.83 -12.50
C TRP A 8 -8.33 14.28 -12.35
N LEU A 9 -9.06 15.12 -11.62
CA LEU A 9 -8.68 16.52 -11.46
C LEU A 9 -7.46 16.71 -10.53
N PHE A 10 -7.22 15.76 -9.62
CA PHE A 10 -6.05 15.76 -8.73
C PHE A 10 -4.82 15.04 -9.32
N MET A 11 -4.98 14.36 -10.47
CA MET A 11 -3.89 13.73 -11.23
C MET A 11 -3.22 14.70 -12.22
N ASN A 12 -3.64 15.98 -12.25
CA ASN A 12 -3.16 16.97 -13.21
C ASN A 12 -1.72 17.47 -12.93
N THR A 13 -0.98 16.81 -12.03
CA THR A 13 0.45 17.04 -11.82
C THR A 13 1.18 15.71 -11.97
N VAL A 14 2.33 15.71 -12.66
CA VAL A 14 3.15 14.51 -12.89
C VAL A 14 3.40 13.77 -11.57
N LYS A 15 3.73 14.51 -10.50
CA LYS A 15 3.94 13.98 -9.15
C LYS A 15 2.72 13.27 -8.55
N GLY A 16 1.51 13.77 -8.80
CA GLY A 16 0.26 13.16 -8.32
C GLY A 16 -0.09 11.87 -9.05
N ALA A 17 0.17 11.84 -10.36
CA ALA A 17 0.06 10.63 -11.18
C ALA A 17 1.07 9.55 -10.73
N ASP A 18 2.32 9.95 -10.50
CA ASP A 18 3.37 9.05 -10.02
C ASP A 18 3.02 8.47 -8.64
N SER A 19 2.64 9.33 -7.68
CA SER A 19 2.23 8.91 -6.33
C SER A 19 1.09 7.91 -6.36
N SER A 20 0.09 8.14 -7.23
CA SER A 20 -1.04 7.23 -7.37
C SER A 20 -0.63 5.91 -8.01
N SER A 21 0.24 5.94 -9.03
CA SER A 21 0.81 4.75 -9.66
C SER A 21 1.56 3.87 -8.66
N TYR A 22 2.34 4.48 -7.75
CA TYR A 22 3.01 3.76 -6.67
C TYR A 22 2.02 3.10 -5.72
N ILE A 23 0.98 3.81 -5.29
CA ILE A 23 -0.06 3.26 -4.41
C ILE A 23 -0.77 2.07 -5.09
N TYR A 24 -1.16 2.21 -6.36
CA TYR A 24 -1.79 1.10 -7.11
C TYR A 24 -0.88 -0.11 -7.23
N SER A 25 0.41 0.11 -7.54
CA SER A 25 1.40 -0.95 -7.61
C SER A 25 1.53 -1.68 -6.27
N LEU A 26 1.58 -0.94 -5.15
CA LEU A 26 1.65 -1.51 -3.80
C LEU A 26 0.40 -2.31 -3.44
N VAL A 27 -0.79 -1.79 -3.78
CA VAL A 27 -2.07 -2.50 -3.60
C VAL A 27 -2.05 -3.83 -4.35
N GLU A 28 -1.60 -3.83 -5.61
CA GLU A 28 -1.57 -5.02 -6.44
C GLU A 28 -0.55 -6.05 -5.94
N SER A 29 0.65 -5.60 -5.54
CA SER A 29 1.64 -6.44 -4.88
C SER A 29 1.10 -7.04 -3.57
N ALA A 30 0.38 -6.27 -2.76
CA ALA A 30 -0.22 -6.79 -1.52
C ALA A 30 -1.26 -7.88 -1.79
N LYS A 31 -2.12 -7.71 -2.80
CA LYS A 31 -3.08 -8.74 -3.21
C LYS A 31 -2.40 -10.01 -3.70
N LEU A 32 -1.34 -9.89 -4.49
CA LEU A 32 -0.55 -11.04 -4.97
C LEU A 32 0.10 -11.82 -3.82
N ASN A 33 0.45 -11.15 -2.72
CA ASN A 33 0.95 -11.76 -1.50
C ASN A 33 -0.15 -12.22 -0.52
N ASN A 34 -1.42 -12.24 -0.96
CA ASN A 34 -2.59 -12.64 -0.17
C ASN A 34 -2.80 -11.81 1.11
N LEU A 35 -2.34 -10.55 1.10
CA LEU A 35 -2.55 -9.59 2.17
C LEU A 35 -3.87 -8.84 1.96
N LYS A 36 -4.49 -8.41 3.05
CA LYS A 36 -5.63 -7.49 3.06
C LYS A 36 -5.11 -6.07 2.85
N PRO A 37 -5.35 -5.41 1.69
CA PRO A 37 -4.71 -4.15 1.37
C PRO A 37 -4.98 -3.06 2.42
N TYR A 38 -6.22 -2.94 2.88
CA TYR A 38 -6.60 -1.93 3.89
C TYR A 38 -5.81 -2.09 5.20
N ASP A 39 -5.75 -3.30 5.74
CA ASP A 39 -5.04 -3.58 6.99
C ASP A 39 -3.52 -3.40 6.81
N TYR A 40 -2.99 -3.80 5.65
CA TYR A 40 -1.59 -3.61 5.30
C TYR A 40 -1.20 -2.13 5.21
N PHE A 41 -2.02 -1.27 4.59
CA PHE A 41 -1.76 0.17 4.58
C PHE A 41 -1.85 0.78 5.98
N ASN A 42 -2.83 0.37 6.80
CA ASN A 42 -2.90 0.82 8.19
C ASN A 42 -1.65 0.42 8.98
N TYR A 43 -1.15 -0.79 8.78
CA TYR A 43 0.08 -1.27 9.40
C TYR A 43 1.29 -0.41 8.99
N ILE A 44 1.48 -0.18 7.68
CA ILE A 44 2.55 0.69 7.16
C ILE A 44 2.43 2.10 7.76
N LEU A 45 1.25 2.72 7.68
CA LEU A 45 1.01 4.08 8.19
C LEU A 45 1.11 4.18 9.72
N SER A 46 1.00 3.06 10.44
CA SER A 46 1.23 3.02 11.90
C SER A 46 2.72 2.90 12.26
N ILE A 47 3.54 2.35 11.36
CA ILE A 47 4.98 2.13 11.58
C ILE A 47 5.84 3.28 11.06
N LEU A 48 5.38 3.95 10.01
CA LEU A 48 6.08 5.08 9.39
C LEU A 48 6.20 6.36 10.24
N PRO A 49 5.30 6.74 11.18
CA PRO A 49 5.41 8.03 11.84
C PRO A 49 6.68 8.08 12.69
N GLY A 50 7.57 9.02 12.37
CA GLY A 50 8.83 9.23 13.08
C GLY A 50 9.99 8.35 12.64
N LYS A 51 9.83 7.56 11.56
CA LYS A 51 10.93 6.75 10.99
C LYS A 51 11.48 7.36 9.72
N ASP A 52 12.78 7.19 9.52
CA ASP A 52 13.45 7.64 8.30
C ASP A 52 13.07 6.71 7.14
N MET A 53 12.45 7.27 6.11
CA MET A 53 12.09 6.53 4.89
C MET A 53 13.32 6.13 4.06
N ASN A 54 14.51 6.66 4.39
CA ASN A 54 15.77 6.24 3.79
C ASN A 54 16.38 4.99 4.47
N ASP A 55 15.79 4.51 5.56
CA ASP A 55 16.23 3.27 6.20
C ASP A 55 15.75 2.06 5.37
N GLU A 56 16.67 1.52 4.57
CA GLU A 56 16.42 0.38 3.68
C GLU A 56 15.95 -0.86 4.45
N LYS A 57 16.46 -1.08 5.68
CA LYS A 57 16.01 -2.22 6.51
C LYS A 57 14.58 -2.05 6.97
N LEU A 58 14.21 -0.82 7.30
CA LEU A 58 12.83 -0.51 7.62
C LEU A 58 11.92 -0.80 6.43
N LEU A 59 12.32 -0.29 5.25
CA LEU A 59 11.55 -0.44 4.04
C LEU A 59 11.36 -1.92 3.71
N GLU A 60 12.44 -2.71 3.71
CA GLU A 60 12.38 -4.16 3.49
C GLU A 60 11.46 -4.87 4.49
N SER A 61 11.42 -4.45 5.76
CA SER A 61 10.56 -5.08 6.77
C SER A 61 9.07 -4.82 6.60
N VAL A 62 8.69 -3.75 5.89
CA VAL A 62 7.28 -3.37 5.68
C VAL A 62 6.78 -3.72 4.29
N MET A 63 7.63 -4.25 3.40
CA MET A 63 7.27 -4.66 2.06
C MET A 63 6.31 -5.86 2.03
N PRO A 64 5.51 -6.02 0.96
CA PRO A 64 4.45 -7.03 0.93
C PRO A 64 4.98 -8.48 0.85
N TRP A 65 6.27 -8.66 0.54
CA TRP A 65 6.97 -9.96 0.55
C TRP A 65 7.75 -10.23 1.85
N ALA A 66 7.73 -9.30 2.81
CA ALA A 66 8.40 -9.45 4.09
C ALA A 66 7.61 -10.40 5.02
N GLU A 67 8.23 -10.79 6.13
CA GLU A 67 7.54 -11.53 7.19
C GLU A 67 6.59 -10.61 7.96
N LEU A 68 5.36 -10.51 7.46
CA LEU A 68 4.32 -9.66 8.02
C LEU A 68 3.46 -10.39 9.07
N PRO A 69 2.81 -9.66 9.99
CA PRO A 69 1.89 -10.26 10.96
C PRO A 69 0.79 -11.08 10.28
N LYS A 70 0.50 -12.27 10.83
CA LYS A 70 -0.53 -13.20 10.31
C LYS A 70 -1.93 -12.56 10.19
N GLU A 71 -2.20 -11.55 11.00
CA GLU A 71 -3.44 -10.78 11.01
C GLU A 71 -3.70 -10.00 9.72
N LEU A 72 -2.63 -9.66 8.97
CA LEU A 72 -2.72 -8.94 7.71
C LEU A 72 -3.10 -9.86 6.54
N TYR A 73 -2.96 -11.17 6.69
CA TYR A 73 -3.30 -12.12 5.64
C TYR A 73 -4.80 -12.40 5.62
N ASN A 74 -5.33 -12.63 4.42
CA ASN A 74 -6.72 -13.06 4.29
C ASN A 74 -6.92 -14.40 4.99
N PRO A 75 -8.01 -14.62 5.74
CA PRO A 75 -8.26 -15.91 6.37
C PRO A 75 -8.29 -16.99 5.28
N LYS A 76 -7.54 -18.08 5.48
CA LYS A 76 -7.59 -19.23 4.57
C LYS A 76 -9.04 -19.71 4.55
N LYS A 77 -9.72 -19.54 3.42
CA LYS A 77 -11.03 -20.19 3.23
C LYS A 77 -10.77 -21.70 3.32
N SER A 78 -11.36 -22.32 4.34
CA SER A 78 -11.45 -23.78 4.47
C SER A 78 -12.29 -24.37 3.35
#